data_AF-A0A1V1UND2-F1
#
_entry.id   AF-A0A1V1UND2-F1
#
_cell.length_a   1.000
_cell.length_b   1.000
_cell.length_c   1.000
_cell.angle_alpha   90.00
_cell.angle_beta   90.00
_cell.angle_gamma   90.00
#
_symmetry.space_group_name_H-M   'P 1'
#
loop_
_entity.id
_entity.type
_entity.pdbx_description
1 polymer ?
#
loop_
_entity_poly.entity_id
_entity_poly.type
_entity_poly.pdbx_seq_one_letter_code
_entity_poly.pdbx_strand_id
1 'polypeptide(L)'
;MVKTGTEAPIVFLHIPKTAGQTIHSELSRAVGRKAVSPVRVHTQGGPGAAQFPPGYRLYSGHIDWEALETLPSSRFVFTVLRDPLERIASFYFFLRRKAERLSAQDLARPARTGMRMVLENSPDDYFFGGTPQWRRFIDDHHHSPYCSYLVTRRLRGHSQVADWPRQDLVARAVEAARGLDGVYAVDRLDVLERDLQERLGLQLNVTGRFVNADPASRDVSQWARLEPMLERDESRMRLRRFALADQMLMFQLGLGPRPQPAG
;
A
#
# COMPACT_ATOMS: atom_id res chain seq x y z
N MET A 1 -16.39 26.43 -20.06
CA MET A 1 -15.12 27.03 -19.60
C MET A 1 -14.04 25.96 -19.69
N VAL A 2 -13.15 26.10 -20.67
CA VAL A 2 -11.95 25.25 -20.81
C VAL A 2 -10.96 25.74 -19.75
N LYS A 3 -10.59 24.89 -18.80
CA LYS A 3 -9.52 25.19 -17.83
C LYS A 3 -8.18 25.10 -18.57
N THR A 4 -7.70 26.24 -19.03
CA THR A 4 -6.34 26.42 -19.53
C THR A 4 -5.37 26.60 -18.35
N GLY A 5 -4.33 25.79 -18.31
CA GLY A 5 -3.31 25.75 -17.24
C GLY A 5 -2.99 24.31 -16.83
N THR A 6 -2.43 23.53 -17.76
CA THR A 6 -2.15 22.08 -17.57
C THR A 6 -0.91 21.87 -16.71
N GLU A 7 -1.04 22.14 -15.41
CA GLU A 7 -0.09 21.59 -14.43
C GLU A 7 -0.11 20.06 -14.52
N ALA A 8 1.07 19.46 -14.51
CA ALA A 8 1.27 18.02 -14.56
C ALA A 8 0.41 17.27 -13.52
N PRO A 9 -0.36 16.23 -13.90
CA PRO A 9 -1.09 15.40 -12.95
C PRO A 9 -0.14 14.67 -12.00
N ILE A 10 -0.55 14.55 -10.75
CA ILE A 10 0.15 13.78 -9.73
C ILE A 10 -0.59 12.48 -9.54
N VAL A 11 0.12 11.35 -9.65
CA VAL A 11 -0.44 10.02 -9.44
C VAL A 11 0.28 9.37 -8.28
N PHE A 12 -0.37 9.34 -7.12
CA PHE A 12 0.12 8.60 -5.96
C PHE A 12 -0.54 7.22 -5.90
N LEU A 13 0.22 6.22 -6.34
CA LEU A 13 -0.13 4.80 -6.32
C LEU A 13 -0.05 4.28 -4.88
N HIS A 14 -1.08 4.54 -4.08
CA HIS A 14 -1.05 4.28 -2.66
C HIS A 14 -1.32 2.80 -2.36
N ILE A 15 -0.32 2.14 -1.77
CA ILE A 15 -0.44 0.79 -1.21
C ILE A 15 -0.89 0.91 0.25
N PRO A 16 -1.89 0.13 0.72
CA PRO A 16 -2.36 0.22 2.10
C PRO A 16 -1.22 0.14 3.11
N LYS A 17 -1.31 0.97 4.15
CA LYS A 17 -0.42 1.00 5.33
C LYS A 17 0.99 1.56 5.08
N THR A 18 1.19 2.32 4.01
CA THR A 18 2.45 3.03 3.70
C THR A 18 2.33 4.56 3.87
N ALA A 19 1.74 5.00 4.98
CA ALA A 19 1.51 6.42 5.31
C ALA A 19 0.60 7.22 4.35
N GLY A 20 -0.06 6.55 3.39
CA GLY A 20 -0.73 7.28 2.31
C GLY A 20 -1.95 8.13 2.70
N GLN A 21 -2.56 7.95 3.88
CA GLN A 21 -3.59 8.91 4.33
C GLN A 21 -2.99 10.29 4.67
N THR A 22 -1.80 10.34 5.28
CA THR A 22 -1.09 11.61 5.52
C THR A 22 -0.72 12.25 4.19
N ILE A 23 -0.06 11.49 3.30
CA ILE A 23 0.39 11.98 2.00
C ILE A 23 -0.78 12.48 1.16
N HIS A 24 -1.87 11.70 1.10
CA HIS A 24 -3.09 12.10 0.41
C HIS A 24 -3.66 13.41 0.96
N SER A 25 -3.70 13.57 2.28
CA SER A 25 -4.22 14.78 2.92
C SER A 25 -3.39 16.01 2.55
N GLU A 26 -2.06 15.91 2.63
CA GLU A 26 -1.16 17.02 2.29
C GLU A 26 -1.19 17.35 0.80
N LEU A 27 -1.20 16.35 -0.09
CA LEU A 27 -1.37 16.58 -1.53
C LEU A 27 -2.71 17.23 -1.84
N SER A 28 -3.80 16.73 -1.25
CA SER A 28 -5.15 17.28 -1.45
C SER A 28 -5.28 18.72 -0.96
N ARG A 29 -4.58 19.07 0.12
CA ARG A 29 -4.45 20.45 0.60
C ARG A 29 -3.69 21.30 -0.41
N ALA A 30 -2.57 20.81 -0.92
CA ALA A 30 -1.69 21.55 -1.80
C ALA A 30 -2.29 21.81 -3.20
N VAL A 31 -2.98 20.82 -3.80
CA VAL A 31 -3.61 20.99 -5.13
C VAL A 31 -5.04 21.55 -5.05
N GLY A 32 -5.64 21.56 -3.85
CA GLY A 32 -7.03 21.93 -3.62
C GLY A 32 -8.02 20.79 -3.87
N ARG A 33 -9.00 20.63 -2.98
CA ARG A 33 -9.95 19.49 -2.97
C ARG A 33 -10.70 19.27 -4.29
N LYS A 34 -11.02 20.33 -5.03
CA LYS A 34 -11.72 20.24 -6.33
C LYS A 34 -10.86 19.68 -7.46
N ALA A 35 -9.54 19.64 -7.27
CA ALA A 35 -8.58 19.09 -8.23
C ALA A 35 -8.21 17.62 -7.93
N VAL A 36 -8.82 17.01 -6.91
CA VAL A 36 -8.60 15.61 -6.52
C VAL A 36 -9.62 14.72 -7.20
N SER A 37 -9.15 13.64 -7.84
CA SER A 37 -10.01 12.63 -8.45
C SER A 37 -10.97 12.01 -7.42
N PRO A 38 -12.25 11.79 -7.77
CA PRO A 38 -13.21 11.14 -6.89
C PRO A 38 -12.95 9.64 -6.74
N VAL A 39 -12.23 9.02 -7.69
CA VAL A 39 -11.87 7.60 -7.63
C VAL A 39 -10.67 7.41 -6.71
N ARG A 40 -10.89 6.71 -5.59
CA ARG A 40 -9.87 6.52 -4.54
C ARG A 40 -9.67 5.07 -4.12
N VAL A 41 -10.55 4.17 -4.54
CA VAL A 41 -10.36 2.73 -4.40
C VAL A 41 -10.72 2.06 -5.71
N HIS A 42 -10.04 0.96 -6.02
CA HIS A 42 -10.17 0.22 -7.27
C HIS A 42 -11.60 -0.23 -7.57
N THR A 43 -12.45 -0.40 -6.54
CA THR A 43 -13.86 -0.77 -6.71
C THR A 43 -14.82 0.39 -7.02
N GLN A 44 -14.36 1.65 -7.00
CA GLN A 44 -15.21 2.84 -7.25
C GLN A 44 -15.34 3.19 -8.74
N GLY A 45 -14.44 2.70 -9.58
CA GLY A 45 -14.48 2.86 -11.03
C GLY A 45 -14.52 1.50 -11.72
N GLY A 46 -14.91 1.50 -12.99
CA GLY A 46 -14.64 0.35 -13.86
C GLY A 46 -13.13 0.08 -13.99
N PRO A 47 -12.72 -1.06 -14.56
CA PRO A 47 -11.32 -1.34 -14.84
C PRO A 47 -10.74 -0.34 -15.85
N GLY A 48 -9.41 -0.24 -15.89
CA GLY A 48 -8.70 0.58 -16.87
C GLY A 48 -8.99 2.09 -16.74
N ALA A 49 -9.37 2.73 -17.85
CA ALA A 49 -9.45 4.20 -17.95
C ALA A 49 -10.42 4.84 -16.96
N ALA A 50 -11.43 4.10 -16.48
CA ALA A 50 -12.36 4.59 -15.48
C ALA A 50 -11.72 4.83 -14.10
N GLN A 51 -10.51 4.30 -13.84
CA GLN A 51 -9.71 4.64 -12.66
C GLN A 51 -9.07 6.04 -12.75
N PHE A 52 -8.91 6.58 -13.96
CA PHE A 52 -8.27 7.87 -14.24
C PHE A 52 -9.20 8.80 -15.03
N PRO A 53 -10.34 9.24 -14.46
CA PRO A 53 -11.18 10.22 -15.13
C PRO A 53 -10.39 11.49 -15.43
N PRO A 54 -10.51 12.12 -16.61
CA PRO A 54 -9.71 13.29 -16.96
C PRO A 54 -10.11 14.53 -16.14
N GLY A 55 -9.25 15.55 -16.14
CA GLY A 55 -9.55 16.87 -15.57
C GLY A 55 -9.20 17.06 -14.09
N TYR A 56 -8.51 16.09 -13.49
CA TYR A 56 -7.99 16.18 -12.12
C TYR A 56 -6.47 16.35 -12.12
N ARG A 57 -5.97 17.00 -11.08
CA ARG A 57 -4.55 17.24 -10.86
C ARG A 57 -3.94 16.24 -9.88
N LEU A 58 -4.74 15.57 -9.07
CA LEU A 58 -4.31 14.52 -8.15
C LEU A 58 -5.16 13.26 -8.28
N TYR A 59 -4.50 12.15 -8.57
CA TYR A 59 -5.04 10.79 -8.49
C TYR A 59 -4.34 10.10 -7.33
N SER A 60 -5.09 9.76 -6.27
CA SER A 60 -4.50 9.21 -5.05
C SER A 60 -5.47 8.31 -4.32
N GLY A 61 -5.09 7.04 -4.19
CA GLY A 61 -5.94 6.02 -3.61
C GLY A 61 -5.38 4.61 -3.82
N HIS A 62 -6.12 3.62 -3.33
CA HIS A 62 -5.84 2.21 -3.59
C HIS A 62 -6.41 1.86 -4.97
N ILE A 63 -5.83 2.43 -6.03
CA ILE A 63 -6.32 2.33 -7.42
C ILE A 63 -5.47 1.36 -8.23
N ASP A 64 -6.09 0.69 -9.19
CA ASP A 64 -5.36 -0.03 -10.23
C ASP A 64 -4.80 0.98 -11.24
N TRP A 65 -3.64 0.70 -11.82
CA TRP A 65 -2.93 1.64 -12.70
C TRP A 65 -2.66 1.09 -14.11
N GLU A 66 -3.51 0.17 -14.54
CA GLU A 66 -3.47 -0.44 -15.87
C GLU A 66 -3.62 0.55 -17.02
N ALA A 67 -4.29 1.67 -16.78
CA ALA A 67 -4.55 2.72 -17.76
C ALA A 67 -3.83 4.03 -17.42
N LEU A 68 -2.69 3.96 -16.74
CA LEU A 68 -1.89 5.14 -16.41
C LEU A 68 -1.54 5.98 -17.64
N GLU A 69 -1.38 5.32 -18.78
CA GLU A 69 -1.04 5.90 -20.08
C GLU A 69 -2.16 6.76 -20.69
N THR A 70 -3.38 6.73 -20.14
CA THR A 70 -4.45 7.65 -20.57
C THR A 70 -4.26 9.08 -20.05
N LEU A 71 -3.40 9.25 -19.05
CA LEU A 71 -3.01 10.57 -18.54
C LEU A 71 -1.88 11.18 -19.39
N PRO A 72 -1.74 12.52 -19.40
CA PRO A 72 -0.59 13.19 -20.01
C PRO A 72 0.75 12.59 -19.57
N SER A 73 1.74 12.56 -20.47
CA SER A 73 3.09 12.07 -20.18
C SER A 73 3.88 12.97 -19.22
N SER A 74 3.45 14.23 -19.05
CA SER A 74 4.03 15.18 -18.09
C SER A 74 3.70 14.85 -16.63
N ARG A 75 2.87 13.83 -16.36
CA ARG A 75 2.48 13.40 -15.02
C ARG A 75 3.68 13.04 -14.15
N PHE A 76 3.52 13.17 -12.84
CA PHE A 76 4.45 12.68 -11.83
C PHE A 76 3.82 11.52 -11.07
N VAL A 77 4.34 10.31 -11.26
CA VAL A 77 3.81 9.04 -10.76
C VAL A 77 4.76 8.47 -9.72
N PHE A 78 4.24 8.20 -8.53
CA PHE A 78 5.08 7.63 -7.47
C PHE A 78 4.31 6.71 -6.53
N THR A 79 5.06 5.93 -5.76
CA THR A 79 4.54 5.14 -4.65
C THR A 79 5.43 5.29 -3.41
N VAL A 80 4.92 4.82 -2.27
CA VAL A 80 5.64 4.79 -1.00
C VAL A 80 5.55 3.39 -0.42
N LEU A 81 6.68 2.85 -0.02
CA LEU A 81 6.87 1.54 0.57
C LEU A 81 7.20 1.66 2.07
N ARG A 82 7.00 0.57 2.80
CA ARG A 82 7.35 0.44 4.22
C ARG A 82 8.03 -0.91 4.39
N ASP A 83 8.83 -1.10 5.44
CA ASP A 83 9.26 -2.46 5.80
C ASP A 83 8.05 -3.44 5.74
N PRO A 84 8.13 -4.54 4.96
CA PRO A 84 6.96 -5.37 4.69
C PRO A 84 6.39 -6.06 5.93
N LEU A 85 7.23 -6.43 6.91
CA LEU A 85 6.77 -7.03 8.17
C LEU A 85 6.02 -6.00 9.03
N GLU A 86 6.58 -4.79 9.13
CA GLU A 86 5.92 -3.66 9.76
C GLU A 86 4.60 -3.29 9.08
N ARG A 87 4.52 -3.41 7.74
CA ARG A 87 3.27 -3.21 6.99
C ARG A 87 2.23 -4.27 7.35
N ILE A 88 2.60 -5.55 7.33
CA ILE A 88 1.71 -6.68 7.69
C ILE A 88 1.12 -6.44 9.08
N ALA A 89 1.98 -6.19 10.07
CA ALA A 89 1.56 -5.93 11.43
C ALA A 89 0.69 -4.67 11.56
N SER A 90 1.05 -3.59 10.86
CA SER A 90 0.25 -2.36 10.83
C SER A 90 -1.15 -2.60 10.24
N PHE A 91 -1.28 -3.47 9.24
CA PHE A 91 -2.58 -3.85 8.66
C PHE A 91 -3.42 -4.63 9.68
N TYR A 92 -2.84 -5.68 10.29
CA TYR A 92 -3.49 -6.50 11.31
C TYR A 92 -4.04 -5.64 12.46
N PHE A 93 -3.19 -4.84 13.12
CA PHE A 93 -3.62 -4.01 14.24
C PHE A 93 -4.58 -2.88 13.84
N PHE A 94 -4.52 -2.40 12.59
CA PHE A 94 -5.50 -1.45 12.09
C PHE A 94 -6.88 -2.07 11.95
N LEU A 95 -6.99 -3.27 11.37
CA LEU A 95 -8.27 -3.97 11.28
C LEU A 95 -8.81 -4.27 12.67
N ARG A 96 -7.96 -4.77 13.57
CA ARG A 96 -8.36 -5.14 14.94
C ARG A 96 -8.92 -3.95 15.72
N ARG A 97 -8.19 -2.84 15.74
CA ARG A 97 -8.66 -1.60 16.38
C ARG A 97 -9.94 -1.04 15.75
N LYS A 98 -10.15 -1.24 14.45
CA LYS A 98 -11.41 -0.85 13.80
C LYS A 98 -12.55 -1.79 14.19
N ALA A 99 -12.28 -3.08 14.30
CA ALA A 99 -13.26 -4.09 14.70
C ALA A 99 -13.74 -3.87 16.14
N GLU A 100 -12.84 -3.59 17.08
CA GLU A 100 -13.12 -3.33 18.51
C GLU A 100 -14.08 -2.16 18.75
N ARG A 101 -14.28 -1.27 17.76
CA ARG A 101 -15.17 -0.10 17.85
C ARG A 101 -16.55 -0.34 17.22
N LEU A 102 -16.81 -1.53 16.71
CA LEU A 102 -18.05 -1.86 16.03
C LEU A 102 -18.96 -2.72 16.92
N SER A 103 -20.26 -2.57 16.73
CA SER A 103 -21.23 -3.47 17.34
C SER A 103 -21.15 -4.87 16.70
N ALA A 104 -21.62 -5.90 17.40
CA ALA A 104 -21.72 -7.26 16.83
C ALA A 104 -22.57 -7.27 15.54
N GLN A 105 -23.66 -6.48 15.50
CA GLN A 105 -24.51 -6.34 14.32
C GLN A 105 -23.75 -5.74 13.12
N ASP A 106 -22.88 -4.76 13.35
CA ASP A 106 -22.07 -4.17 12.27
C ASP A 106 -20.96 -5.10 11.79
N LEU A 107 -20.35 -5.87 12.69
CA LEU A 107 -19.33 -6.88 12.37
C LEU A 107 -19.89 -8.05 11.57
N ALA A 108 -21.18 -8.37 11.74
CA ALA A 108 -21.85 -9.42 10.98
C ALA A 108 -21.98 -9.09 9.47
N ARG A 109 -21.87 -7.82 9.07
CA ARG A 109 -22.01 -7.42 7.66
C ARG A 109 -20.93 -8.05 6.77
N PRO A 110 -21.25 -8.55 5.56
CA PRO A 110 -20.27 -9.20 4.67
C PRO A 110 -19.04 -8.33 4.35
N ALA A 111 -19.24 -7.02 4.18
CA ALA A 111 -18.16 -6.05 3.93
C ALA A 111 -17.17 -5.89 5.10
N ARG A 112 -17.46 -6.46 6.27
CA ARG A 112 -16.64 -6.40 7.48
C ARG A 112 -15.97 -7.73 7.82
N THR A 113 -15.99 -8.70 6.90
CA THR A 113 -15.38 -10.03 7.11
C THR A 113 -13.93 -9.93 7.62
N GLY A 114 -13.09 -9.05 7.06
CA GLY A 114 -11.71 -8.90 7.56
C GLY A 114 -11.59 -8.34 8.99
N MET A 115 -12.53 -7.49 9.41
CA MET A 115 -12.60 -6.97 10.79
C MET A 115 -13.12 -8.04 11.75
N ARG A 116 -14.07 -8.87 11.31
CA ARG A 116 -14.57 -10.00 12.08
C ARG A 116 -13.47 -11.05 12.30
N MET A 117 -12.80 -11.47 11.21
CA MET A 117 -11.74 -12.47 11.26
C MET A 117 -10.61 -12.09 12.22
N VAL A 118 -10.15 -10.84 12.21
CA VAL A 118 -9.05 -10.39 13.08
C VAL A 118 -9.43 -10.27 14.56
N LEU A 119 -10.73 -10.12 14.86
CA LEU A 119 -11.24 -9.99 16.23
C LEU A 119 -11.55 -11.36 16.84
N GLU A 120 -12.10 -12.27 16.05
CA GLU A 120 -12.62 -13.56 16.52
C GLU A 120 -11.60 -14.71 16.44
N ASN A 121 -10.46 -14.53 15.76
CA ASN A 121 -9.47 -15.58 15.56
C ASN A 121 -8.10 -15.20 16.15
N SER A 122 -7.32 -16.22 16.48
CA SER A 122 -5.88 -16.07 16.74
C SER A 122 -5.18 -15.44 15.53
N PRO A 123 -4.02 -14.78 15.70
CA PRO A 123 -3.20 -14.34 14.56
C PRO A 123 -2.88 -15.48 13.59
N ASP A 124 -2.55 -16.68 14.10
CA ASP A 124 -2.28 -17.85 13.27
C ASP A 124 -3.46 -18.19 12.36
N ASP A 125 -4.67 -18.24 12.91
CA ASP A 125 -5.87 -18.61 12.14
C ASP A 125 -6.37 -17.45 11.26
N TYR A 126 -6.11 -16.19 11.64
CA TYR A 126 -6.32 -15.03 10.78
C TYR A 126 -5.46 -15.11 9.51
N PHE A 127 -4.16 -15.42 9.64
CA PHE A 127 -3.26 -15.45 8.49
C PHE A 127 -3.34 -16.75 7.68
N PHE A 128 -3.54 -17.90 8.33
CA PHE A 128 -3.35 -19.19 7.67
C PHE A 128 -4.57 -20.12 7.73
N GLY A 129 -5.60 -19.76 8.49
CA GLY A 129 -6.87 -20.48 8.56
C GLY A 129 -7.91 -20.02 7.53
N GLY A 130 -9.18 -20.29 7.84
CA GLY A 130 -10.33 -19.81 7.08
C GLY A 130 -10.59 -20.53 5.74
N THR A 131 -11.54 -19.98 4.98
CA THR A 131 -11.99 -20.53 3.70
C THR A 131 -11.02 -20.21 2.56
N PRO A 132 -11.12 -20.89 1.39
CA PRO A 132 -10.34 -20.51 0.21
C PRO A 132 -10.49 -19.03 -0.20
N GLN A 133 -11.68 -18.45 -0.04
CA GLN A 133 -11.92 -17.04 -0.30
C GLN A 133 -11.17 -16.13 0.69
N TRP A 134 -11.10 -16.54 1.96
CA TRP A 134 -10.31 -15.83 2.97
C TRP A 134 -8.81 -15.88 2.66
N ARG A 135 -8.30 -17.06 2.25
CA ARG A 135 -6.90 -17.19 1.83
C ARG A 135 -6.54 -16.26 0.68
N ARG A 136 -7.39 -16.15 -0.35
CA ARG A 136 -7.20 -15.17 -1.44
C ARG A 136 -7.12 -13.73 -0.92
N PHE A 137 -7.96 -13.36 0.05
CA PHE A 137 -7.87 -12.04 0.68
C PHE A 137 -6.52 -11.86 1.38
N ILE A 138 -6.05 -12.85 2.13
CA ILE A 138 -4.74 -12.80 2.79
C ILE A 138 -3.62 -12.64 1.76
N ASP A 139 -3.63 -13.45 0.70
CA ASP A 139 -2.60 -13.42 -0.33
C ASP A 139 -2.55 -12.06 -1.05
N ASP A 140 -3.71 -11.53 -1.47
CA ASP A 140 -3.80 -10.21 -2.10
C ASP A 140 -3.26 -9.07 -1.23
N HIS A 141 -3.40 -9.16 0.10
CA HIS A 141 -3.07 -8.04 0.99
C HIS A 141 -1.72 -8.18 1.69
N HIS A 142 -1.22 -9.41 1.86
CA HIS A 142 -0.04 -9.70 2.67
C HIS A 142 1.06 -10.44 1.93
N HIS A 143 0.77 -11.23 0.89
CA HIS A 143 1.80 -12.01 0.19
C HIS A 143 2.49 -11.19 -0.92
N SER A 144 3.62 -10.57 -0.57
CA SER A 144 4.43 -9.73 -1.45
C SER A 144 3.61 -8.70 -2.26
N PRO A 145 2.75 -7.91 -1.59
CA PRO A 145 1.83 -7.00 -2.25
C PRO A 145 2.52 -5.91 -3.06
N TYR A 146 3.78 -5.53 -2.76
CA TYR A 146 4.48 -4.51 -3.54
C TYR A 146 4.87 -5.06 -4.90
N CYS A 147 5.55 -6.22 -4.91
CA CYS A 147 5.93 -6.89 -6.15
C CYS A 147 4.69 -7.22 -7.00
N SER A 148 3.65 -7.80 -6.40
CA SER A 148 2.41 -8.11 -7.11
C SER A 148 1.78 -6.85 -7.70
N TYR A 149 1.66 -5.76 -6.94
CA TYR A 149 1.03 -4.54 -7.42
C TYR A 149 1.82 -3.85 -8.54
N LEU A 150 3.15 -3.81 -8.44
CA LEU A 150 4.01 -3.20 -9.45
C LEU A 150 3.97 -3.97 -10.77
N VAL A 151 4.01 -5.31 -10.71
CA VAL A 151 4.01 -6.16 -11.90
C VAL A 151 2.65 -6.22 -12.57
N THR A 152 1.59 -6.44 -11.80
CA THR A 152 0.23 -6.64 -12.35
C THR A 152 -0.53 -5.34 -12.59
N ARG A 153 -0.03 -4.24 -12.03
CA ARG A 153 -0.71 -2.95 -11.95
C ARG A 153 -2.06 -2.98 -11.21
N ARG A 154 -2.34 -4.05 -10.44
CA ARG A 154 -3.59 -4.26 -9.70
C ARG A 154 -3.38 -4.48 -8.21
N LEU A 155 -4.20 -3.82 -7.38
CA LEU A 155 -4.17 -3.97 -5.92
C LEU A 155 -4.43 -5.42 -5.47
N ARG A 156 -5.27 -6.14 -6.23
CA ARG A 156 -5.60 -7.56 -6.03
C ARG A 156 -5.07 -8.40 -7.19
N GLY A 157 -3.75 -8.42 -7.29
CA GLY A 157 -3.03 -9.04 -8.40
C GLY A 157 -2.39 -10.38 -8.08
N HIS A 158 -2.41 -10.84 -6.81
CA HIS A 158 -1.54 -11.93 -6.37
C HIS A 158 -1.72 -13.20 -7.21
N SER A 159 -2.97 -13.56 -7.54
CA SER A 159 -3.26 -14.76 -8.32
C SER A 159 -2.63 -14.78 -9.72
N GLN A 160 -2.25 -13.63 -10.28
CA GLN A 160 -1.59 -13.55 -11.59
C GLN A 160 -0.09 -13.84 -11.52
N VAL A 161 0.49 -13.79 -10.32
CA VAL A 161 1.93 -13.98 -10.08
C VAL A 161 2.22 -15.08 -9.06
N ALA A 162 1.20 -15.81 -8.60
CA ALA A 162 1.31 -16.80 -7.53
C ALA A 162 2.33 -17.91 -7.84
N ASP A 163 2.39 -18.33 -9.10
CA ASP A 163 3.28 -19.41 -9.57
C ASP A 163 4.63 -18.89 -10.09
N TRP A 164 4.89 -17.57 -10.02
CA TRP A 164 6.12 -17.01 -10.55
C TRP A 164 7.30 -17.30 -9.61
N PRO A 165 8.48 -17.68 -10.15
CA PRO A 165 9.69 -17.73 -9.36
C PRO A 165 9.95 -16.38 -8.68
N ARG A 166 10.29 -16.41 -7.40
CA ARG A 166 10.49 -15.19 -6.59
C ARG A 166 11.49 -14.23 -7.23
N GLN A 167 12.57 -14.74 -7.80
CA GLN A 167 13.60 -13.93 -8.44
C GLN A 167 13.04 -13.18 -9.66
N ASP A 168 12.23 -13.85 -10.48
CA ASP A 168 11.59 -13.24 -11.66
C ASP A 168 10.57 -12.18 -11.24
N LEU A 169 9.75 -12.49 -10.23
CA LEU A 169 8.79 -11.55 -9.66
C LEU A 169 9.49 -10.27 -9.16
N VAL A 170 10.60 -10.42 -8.41
CA VAL A 170 11.39 -9.29 -7.92
C VAL A 170 12.02 -8.51 -9.06
N ALA A 171 12.63 -9.17 -10.04
CA ALA A 171 13.27 -8.51 -11.18
C ALA A 171 12.27 -7.65 -11.97
N ARG A 172 11.08 -8.20 -12.25
CA ARG A 172 9.99 -7.48 -12.94
C ARG A 172 9.43 -6.35 -12.10
N ALA A 173 9.32 -6.53 -10.78
CA ALA A 173 8.88 -5.47 -9.87
C ALA A 173 9.89 -4.31 -9.82
N VAL A 174 11.20 -4.59 -9.84
CA VAL A 174 12.25 -3.57 -9.90
C VAL A 174 12.20 -2.80 -11.22
N GLU A 175 12.02 -3.50 -12.34
CA GLU A 175 11.84 -2.86 -13.64
C GLU A 175 10.62 -1.92 -13.64
N ALA A 176 9.47 -2.41 -13.17
CA ALA A 176 8.25 -1.61 -13.06
C ALA A 176 8.41 -0.41 -12.11
N ALA A 177 9.08 -0.59 -10.96
CA ALA A 177 9.38 0.47 -10.02
C ALA A 177 10.26 1.56 -10.61
N ARG A 178 11.27 1.19 -11.42
CA ARG A 178 12.16 2.14 -12.12
C ARG A 178 11.45 2.90 -13.25
N GLY A 179 10.31 2.39 -13.73
CA GLY A 179 9.44 3.09 -14.67
C GLY A 179 8.56 4.17 -14.03
N LEU A 180 8.53 4.27 -12.70
CA LEU A 180 7.85 5.35 -11.99
C LEU A 180 8.79 6.56 -11.83
N ASP A 181 8.22 7.76 -11.65
CA ASP A 181 9.01 8.97 -11.39
C ASP A 181 9.66 8.98 -10.00
N GLY A 182 9.13 8.20 -9.07
CA GLY A 182 9.69 8.02 -7.72
C GLY A 182 9.14 6.82 -6.95
N VAL A 183 10.02 6.20 -6.16
CA VAL A 183 9.65 5.18 -5.15
C VAL A 183 10.33 5.55 -3.85
N TYR A 184 9.53 5.79 -2.81
CA TYR A 184 10.01 6.30 -1.53
C TYR A 184 9.75 5.31 -0.40
N ALA A 185 10.39 5.52 0.74
CA ALA A 185 10.16 4.74 1.96
C ALA A 185 9.50 5.61 3.06
N VAL A 186 8.65 5.00 3.88
CA VAL A 186 7.93 5.68 4.98
C VAL A 186 8.89 6.32 6.00
N ASP A 187 10.07 5.75 6.20
CA ASP A 187 11.11 6.27 7.09
C ASP A 187 11.95 7.41 6.47
N ARG A 188 11.80 7.65 5.15
CA ARG A 188 12.55 8.65 4.36
C ARG A 188 11.65 9.54 3.51
N LEU A 189 10.54 10.00 4.11
CA LEU A 189 9.59 10.91 3.42
C LEU A 189 10.17 12.30 3.13
N ASP A 190 11.30 12.66 3.75
CA ASP A 190 12.09 13.87 3.41
C ASP A 190 12.47 13.91 1.92
N VAL A 191 12.75 12.74 1.33
CA VAL A 191 13.10 12.60 -0.09
C VAL A 191 11.89 12.91 -0.97
N LEU A 192 10.70 12.43 -0.59
CA LEU A 192 9.45 12.73 -1.31
C LEU A 192 9.12 14.22 -1.25
N GLU A 193 9.26 14.84 -0.08
CA GLU A 193 9.01 16.28 0.10
C GLU A 193 9.91 17.12 -0.81
N ARG A 194 11.21 16.79 -0.86
CA ARG A 194 12.18 17.46 -1.72
C ARG A 194 11.83 17.31 -3.20
N ASP A 195 11.56 16.08 -3.67
CA ASP A 195 11.25 15.84 -5.08
C ASP A 195 9.96 16.55 -5.53
N LEU A 196 8.94 16.57 -4.68
CA LEU A 196 7.69 17.30 -4.97
C LEU A 196 7.89 18.82 -4.99
N GLN A 197 8.77 19.35 -4.14
CA GLN A 197 9.13 20.75 -4.16
C GLN A 197 9.93 21.10 -5.43
N GLU A 198 10.95 20.30 -5.77
CA GLU A 198 11.84 20.55 -6.91
C GLU A 198 11.11 20.39 -8.25
N ARG A 199 10.28 19.35 -8.40
CA ARG A 199 9.64 19.03 -9.68
C ARG A 199 8.31 19.75 -9.89
N LEU A 200 7.57 20.03 -8.82
CA LEU A 200 6.19 20.52 -8.90
C LEU A 200 5.94 21.80 -8.09
N GLY A 201 6.95 22.33 -7.38
CA GLY A 201 6.81 23.50 -6.52
C GLY A 201 5.90 23.27 -5.31
N LEU A 202 5.64 22.01 -4.94
CA LEU A 202 4.71 21.65 -3.86
C LEU A 202 5.41 21.49 -2.52
N GLN A 203 5.05 22.35 -1.57
CA GLN A 203 5.47 22.23 -0.17
C GLN A 203 4.53 21.31 0.60
N LEU A 204 5.00 20.09 0.86
CA LEU A 204 4.34 19.15 1.77
C LEU A 204 5.02 19.16 3.14
N ASN A 205 4.25 18.81 4.17
CA ASN A 205 4.75 18.53 5.50
C ASN A 205 4.21 17.16 5.94
N VAL A 206 4.87 16.08 5.51
CA VAL A 206 4.55 14.69 5.81
C VAL A 206 5.57 14.04 6.75
N THR A 207 6.81 14.53 6.78
CA THR A 207 7.86 14.06 7.69
C THR A 207 7.43 14.25 9.14
N GLY A 208 7.47 13.17 9.93
CA GLY A 208 7.02 13.17 11.33
C GLY A 208 5.51 13.31 11.54
N ARG A 209 4.69 13.41 10.48
CA ARG A 209 3.23 13.52 10.58
C ARG A 209 2.53 12.23 10.19
N PHE A 210 1.81 11.64 11.14
CA PHE A 210 1.01 10.45 10.91
C PHE A 210 -0.43 10.67 11.36
N VAL A 211 -1.36 10.82 10.42
CA VAL A 211 -2.79 11.13 10.67
C VAL A 211 -3.51 10.02 11.47
N ASN A 212 -2.89 8.84 11.62
CA ASN A 212 -3.46 7.72 12.38
C ASN A 212 -2.41 6.91 13.19
N ALA A 213 -1.23 7.47 13.47
CA ALA A 213 -0.31 6.81 14.38
C ALA A 213 -0.81 7.02 15.81
N ASP A 214 -0.92 5.92 16.55
CA ASP A 214 -1.02 6.00 18.00
C ASP A 214 0.30 6.62 18.52
N PRO A 215 0.26 7.70 19.33
CA PRO A 215 1.46 8.28 19.94
C PRO A 215 2.34 7.23 20.63
N ALA A 216 1.74 6.20 21.24
CA ALA A 216 2.43 5.11 21.92
C ALA A 216 3.09 4.09 20.96
N SER A 217 2.78 4.13 19.66
CA SER A 217 3.30 3.21 18.64
C SER A 217 4.43 3.79 17.78
N ARG A 218 4.88 5.01 18.07
CA ARG A 218 5.92 5.68 17.26
C ARG A 218 7.30 5.04 17.42
N ASP A 219 7.59 4.52 18.61
CA ASP A 219 8.90 3.94 18.95
C ASP A 219 8.88 2.41 19.10
N VAL A 220 7.71 1.78 18.90
CA VAL A 220 7.55 0.32 19.07
C VAL A 220 7.23 -0.32 17.73
N SER A 221 8.14 -1.20 17.29
CA SER A 221 7.95 -2.06 16.12
C SER A 221 6.62 -2.79 16.21
N GLN A 222 5.75 -2.62 15.20
CA GLN A 222 4.48 -3.34 15.17
C GLN A 222 4.73 -4.83 14.90
N TRP A 223 5.77 -5.17 14.12
CA TRP A 223 6.17 -6.55 13.92
C TRP A 223 6.57 -7.21 15.24
N ALA A 224 7.40 -6.55 16.05
CA ALA A 224 7.81 -7.07 17.36
C ALA A 224 6.63 -7.27 18.34
N ARG A 225 5.49 -6.60 18.10
CA ARG A 225 4.24 -6.84 18.85
C ARG A 225 3.43 -8.00 18.31
N LEU A 226 3.38 -8.16 16.98
CA LEU A 226 2.59 -9.22 16.34
C LEU A 226 3.27 -10.58 16.41
N GLU A 227 4.59 -10.64 16.19
CA GLU A 227 5.34 -11.89 16.11
C GLU A 227 5.19 -12.78 17.35
N PRO A 228 5.26 -12.27 18.60
CA PRO A 228 5.05 -13.09 19.78
C PRO A 228 3.61 -13.60 19.94
N MET A 229 2.64 -12.99 19.25
CA MET A 229 1.25 -13.43 19.28
C MET A 229 0.96 -14.59 18.32
N LEU A 230 1.90 -14.92 17.42
CA LEU A 230 1.81 -16.11 16.58
C LEU A 230 2.26 -17.30 17.41
N GLU A 231 1.37 -18.22 17.71
CA GLU A 231 1.63 -19.36 18.60
C GLU A 231 2.45 -20.45 17.90
N ARG A 232 2.34 -20.56 16.57
CA ARG A 232 2.99 -21.60 15.76
C ARG A 232 4.25 -21.08 15.07
N ASP A 233 5.37 -21.78 15.23
CA ASP A 233 6.62 -21.46 14.52
C ASP A 233 6.46 -21.45 12.99
N GLU A 234 5.71 -22.42 12.46
CA GLU A 234 5.41 -22.48 11.03
C GLU A 234 4.71 -21.20 10.54
N SER A 235 3.77 -20.68 11.32
CA SER A 235 3.04 -19.45 10.99
C SER A 235 3.98 -18.23 11.01
N ARG A 236 4.89 -18.13 11.99
CA ARG A 236 5.96 -17.09 12.00
C ARG A 236 6.83 -17.16 10.75
N MET A 237 7.32 -18.36 10.40
CA MET A 237 8.18 -18.57 9.24
C MET A 237 7.46 -18.24 7.93
N ARG A 238 6.20 -18.68 7.78
CA ARG A 238 5.39 -18.43 6.58
C ARG A 238 5.09 -16.94 6.40
N LEU A 239 4.83 -16.20 7.48
CA LEU A 239 4.58 -14.76 7.39
C LEU A 239 5.85 -13.98 7.03
N ARG A 240 7.02 -14.43 7.50
CA ARG A 240 8.32 -13.91 7.03
C ARG A 240 8.55 -14.19 5.54
N ARG A 241 8.12 -15.34 5.03
CA ARG A 241 8.18 -15.64 3.58
C ARG A 241 7.27 -14.72 2.75
N PHE A 242 6.10 -14.32 3.25
CA PHE A 242 5.23 -13.36 2.57
C PHE A 242 5.93 -12.02 2.29
N ALA A 243 6.78 -11.58 3.22
CA ALA A 243 7.53 -10.32 3.13
C ALA A 243 8.77 -10.39 2.22
N LEU A 244 9.28 -11.58 1.93
CA LEU A 244 10.64 -11.75 1.43
C LEU A 244 10.86 -11.14 0.03
N ALA A 245 9.93 -11.31 -0.91
CA ALA A 245 10.08 -10.71 -2.24
C ALA A 245 10.04 -9.18 -2.16
N ASP A 246 9.15 -8.61 -1.34
CA ASP A 246 9.06 -7.16 -1.14
C ASP A 246 10.31 -6.59 -0.45
N GLN A 247 10.90 -7.33 0.49
CA GLN A 247 12.19 -6.96 1.11
C GLN A 247 13.33 -6.99 0.08
N MET A 248 13.36 -8.00 -0.79
CA MET A 248 14.33 -8.06 -1.89
C MET A 248 14.16 -6.89 -2.87
N LEU A 249 12.92 -6.54 -3.24
CA LEU A 249 12.61 -5.36 -4.05
C LEU A 249 13.13 -4.10 -3.38
N MET A 250 12.79 -3.85 -2.11
CA MET A 250 13.24 -2.66 -1.39
C MET A 250 14.76 -2.59 -1.29
N PHE A 251 15.44 -3.71 -1.04
CA PHE A 251 16.90 -3.77 -1.04
C PHE A 251 17.50 -3.40 -2.42
N GLN A 252 16.96 -3.96 -3.51
CA GLN A 252 17.44 -3.65 -4.87
C GLN A 252 17.16 -2.20 -5.31
N LEU A 253 16.19 -1.53 -4.68
CA LEU A 253 15.91 -0.11 -4.85
C LEU A 253 16.72 0.79 -3.89
N GLY A 254 17.53 0.21 -2.99
CA GLY A 254 18.28 0.98 -1.98
C GLY A 254 17.42 1.57 -0.86
N LEU A 255 16.22 1.03 -0.65
CA LEU A 255 15.21 1.51 0.31
C LEU A 255 15.13 0.69 1.60
N GLY A 256 15.96 -0.33 1.75
CA GLY A 256 15.93 -1.20 2.92
C GLY A 256 17.18 -2.07 3.05
N PRO A 257 17.38 -2.71 4.20
CA PRO A 257 18.50 -3.60 4.43
C PRO A 257 18.40 -4.85 3.56
N ARG A 258 19.52 -5.55 3.41
CA ARG A 258 19.54 -6.86 2.76
C ARG A 258 18.63 -7.83 3.54
N PRO A 259 17.70 -8.55 2.88
CA PRO A 259 16.83 -9.51 3.56
C PRO A 259 17.67 -10.64 4.16
N GLN A 260 17.30 -11.05 5.37
CA GLN A 260 17.86 -12.26 5.98
C GLN A 260 17.32 -13.50 5.25
N PRO A 261 18.12 -14.55 5.03
CA PRO A 261 17.59 -15.81 4.55
C PRO A 261 16.53 -16.31 5.53
N ALA A 262 15.34 -16.64 5.02
CA ALA A 262 14.35 -17.32 5.83
C ALA A 262 14.96 -18.69 6.19
N GLY A 263 15.21 -18.90 7.49
CA GLY A 263 15.56 -20.21 8.03
C GLY A 263 14.48 -21.25 7.76
#